data_AF-A0A7J6BDJ5-F1
#
_entry.id   AF-A0A7J6BDJ5-F1
#
_cell.length_a   1.000
_cell.length_b   1.000
_cell.length_c   1.000
_cell.angle_alpha   90.00
_cell.angle_beta   90.00
_cell.angle_gamma   90.00
#
_symmetry.space_group_name_H-M   'P 1'
#
loop_
_entity.id
_entity.type
_entity.pdbx_description
1 polymer ?
#
loop_
_entity_poly.entity_id
_entity_poly.type
_entity_poly.pdbx_seq_one_letter_code
_entity_poly.pdbx_strand_id
1 'polypeptide(L)'
;KCLRFNPEATVWKAKQQVLCSLTESLKDVLNYGLFQPATDGHDAKFLEEERPLRDYPQSFEKGVPYLEFRYKTRVYKQTNLDEKQLAKLHTKASLKKFMEYVQSGSVEKVAKLLDKGVDPNYHDTDTGETPLTLAVQCEPGAGEIIRVLVMGGAHIDFRAKDGLTPLHKAVRAHAHTALL
;
A
#
# COMPACT_ATOMS: atom_id res chain seq x y z
N LYS A 1 13.30 1.07 -18.07
CA LYS A 1 13.64 2.36 -18.74
C LYS A 1 14.76 3.03 -17.95
N CYS A 2 15.69 3.73 -18.60
CA CYS A 2 16.72 4.50 -17.91
C CYS A 2 16.29 5.97 -17.83
N LEU A 3 16.26 6.53 -16.63
CA LEU A 3 15.89 7.93 -16.37
C LEU A 3 16.96 8.58 -15.49
N ARG A 4 17.19 9.88 -15.68
CA ARG A 4 18.07 10.67 -14.82
C ARG A 4 17.22 11.38 -13.78
N PHE A 5 17.44 11.07 -12.50
CA PHE A 5 16.77 11.73 -11.39
C PHE A 5 17.70 12.75 -10.71
N ASN A 6 17.11 13.76 -10.09
CA ASN A 6 17.81 14.65 -9.15
C ASN A 6 17.78 14.01 -7.74
N PRO A 7 18.92 13.63 -7.13
CA PRO A 7 18.94 13.05 -5.79
C PRO A 7 18.37 13.97 -4.69
N GLU A 8 18.40 15.27 -4.94
CA GLU A 8 17.88 16.29 -4.02
C GLU A 8 16.35 16.41 -4.08
N ALA A 9 15.71 15.89 -5.14
CA ALA A 9 14.28 15.95 -5.32
C ALA A 9 13.56 14.87 -4.50
N THR A 10 12.30 15.15 -4.15
CA THR A 10 11.44 14.16 -3.48
C THR A 10 11.16 12.96 -4.37
N VAL A 11 10.90 11.81 -3.75
CA VAL A 11 10.43 10.59 -4.40
C VAL A 11 9.17 10.86 -5.22
N TRP A 12 8.28 11.74 -4.76
CA TRP A 12 7.12 12.21 -5.51
C TRP A 12 7.50 12.82 -6.87
N LYS A 13 8.47 13.73 -6.91
CA LYS A 13 8.93 14.35 -8.17
C LYS A 13 9.52 13.30 -9.12
N ALA A 14 10.26 12.33 -8.56
CA ALA A 14 10.79 11.21 -9.35
C ALA A 14 9.65 10.34 -9.91
N LYS A 15 8.63 10.02 -9.11
CA LYS A 15 7.42 9.31 -9.55
C LYS A 15 6.71 10.05 -10.67
N GLN A 16 6.52 11.38 -10.56
CA GLN A 16 5.93 12.18 -11.64
C GLN A 16 6.75 12.10 -12.93
N GLN A 17 8.07 12.17 -12.85
CA GLN A 17 8.95 12.01 -14.00
C GLN A 17 8.83 10.61 -14.64
N VAL A 18 8.73 9.55 -13.83
CA VAL A 18 8.45 8.20 -14.34
C VAL A 18 7.13 8.19 -15.08
N LEU A 19 6.05 8.70 -14.48
CA LEU A 19 4.72 8.74 -15.08
C LEU A 19 4.70 9.48 -16.43
N CYS A 20 5.34 10.64 -16.53
CA CYS A 20 5.47 11.39 -17.79
C CYS A 20 6.28 10.64 -18.86
N SER A 21 7.15 9.70 -18.46
CA SER A 21 7.94 8.90 -19.38
C SER A 21 7.23 7.64 -19.86
N LEU A 22 6.12 7.23 -19.24
CA LEU A 22 5.37 6.03 -19.64
C LEU A 22 4.62 6.28 -20.94
N THR A 23 4.74 5.33 -21.86
CA THR A 23 4.06 5.36 -23.18
C THR A 23 2.70 4.69 -23.12
N GLU A 24 2.48 3.83 -22.13
CA GLU A 24 1.23 3.10 -21.91
C GLU A 24 0.48 3.72 -20.74
N SER A 25 -0.85 3.73 -20.84
CA SER A 25 -1.71 4.16 -19.74
C SER A 25 -1.76 3.06 -18.68
N LEU A 26 -1.39 3.42 -17.44
CA LEU A 26 -1.59 2.54 -16.28
C LEU A 26 -2.97 2.79 -15.67
N LYS A 27 -3.68 1.70 -15.41
CA LYS A 27 -4.90 1.75 -14.58
C LYS A 27 -4.51 2.02 -13.13
N ASP A 28 -5.29 2.85 -12.44
CA ASP A 28 -5.07 3.16 -11.02
C ASP A 28 -3.66 3.68 -10.70
N VAL A 29 -3.18 4.58 -11.56
CA VAL A 29 -1.81 5.08 -11.60
C VAL A 29 -1.31 5.67 -10.28
N LEU A 30 -2.22 6.23 -9.46
CA LEU A 30 -1.84 6.89 -8.20
C LEU A 30 -1.38 5.89 -7.13
N ASN A 31 -1.81 4.63 -7.23
CA ASN A 31 -1.42 3.53 -6.34
C ASN A 31 -0.16 2.80 -6.80
N TYR A 32 0.55 3.29 -7.82
CA TYR A 32 1.92 2.86 -8.09
C TYR A 32 2.92 3.67 -7.26
N GLY A 33 4.07 3.06 -6.95
CA GLY A 33 5.16 3.69 -6.21
C GLY A 33 6.52 3.24 -6.72
N LEU A 34 7.54 4.04 -6.40
CA LEU A 34 8.93 3.62 -6.55
C LEU A 34 9.22 2.59 -5.46
N PHE A 35 9.76 1.45 -5.86
CA PHE A 35 10.05 0.31 -5.02
C PHE A 35 11.54 -0.01 -5.09
N GLN A 36 12.15 -0.13 -3.92
CA GLN A 36 13.51 -0.59 -3.75
C GLN A 36 13.48 -2.11 -3.49
N PRO A 37 14.05 -2.93 -4.39
CA PRO A 37 14.22 -4.35 -4.14
C PRO A 37 15.12 -4.60 -2.93
N ALA A 38 14.96 -5.77 -2.32
CA ALA A 38 15.85 -6.21 -1.25
C ALA A 38 17.31 -6.26 -1.75
N THR A 39 18.22 -5.78 -0.91
CA THR A 39 19.68 -5.83 -1.15
C THR A 39 20.36 -6.35 0.10
N ASP A 40 21.66 -6.63 0.02
CA ASP A 40 22.41 -7.15 1.16
C ASP A 40 22.28 -6.24 2.39
N GLY A 41 21.53 -6.71 3.40
CA GLY A 41 21.28 -5.99 4.65
C GLY A 41 20.09 -5.02 4.65
N HIS A 42 19.34 -4.91 3.55
CA HIS A 42 18.17 -4.02 3.46
C HIS A 42 16.94 -4.75 2.90
N ASP A 43 15.85 -4.75 3.68
CA ASP A 43 14.55 -5.24 3.24
C ASP A 43 14.02 -4.45 2.04
N ALA A 44 13.28 -5.13 1.18
CA ALA A 44 12.55 -4.49 0.11
C ALA A 44 11.52 -3.50 0.68
N LYS A 45 11.29 -2.37 0.01
CA LYS A 45 10.31 -1.37 0.46
C LYS A 45 9.85 -0.44 -0.65
N PHE A 46 8.65 0.11 -0.50
CA PHE A 46 8.25 1.30 -1.24
C PHE A 46 8.95 2.52 -0.62
N LEU A 47 9.36 3.45 -1.48
CA LEU A 47 9.95 4.72 -1.04
C LEU A 47 8.82 5.66 -0.61
N GLU A 48 9.01 6.35 0.52
CA GLU A 48 8.11 7.38 1.03
C GLU A 48 8.15 8.61 0.13
N GLU A 49 6.99 9.01 -0.41
CA GLU A 49 6.89 10.00 -1.49
C GLU A 49 7.39 11.41 -1.09
N GLU A 50 7.32 11.75 0.20
CA GLU A 50 7.73 13.05 0.75
C GLU A 50 9.24 13.17 1.00
N ARG A 51 9.98 12.06 1.04
CA ARG A 51 11.41 12.07 1.33
C ARG A 51 12.25 12.30 0.07
N PRO A 52 13.44 12.92 0.17
CA PRO A 52 14.35 13.06 -0.96
C PRO A 52 14.93 11.70 -1.39
N LEU A 53 15.24 11.55 -2.68
CA LEU A 53 15.79 10.30 -3.23
C LEU A 53 17.13 9.90 -2.58
N ARG A 54 17.95 10.87 -2.18
CA ARG A 54 19.25 10.60 -1.53
C ARG A 54 19.15 9.82 -0.21
N ASP A 55 17.98 9.85 0.44
CA ASP A 55 17.77 9.18 1.74
C ASP A 55 17.71 7.66 1.59
N TYR A 56 17.62 7.16 0.36
CA TYR A 56 17.52 5.74 0.06
C TYR A 56 18.85 5.23 -0.48
N PRO A 57 19.36 4.09 0.04
CA PRO A 57 20.56 3.49 -0.50
C PRO A 57 20.33 3.11 -1.96
N GLN A 58 21.39 3.16 -2.77
CA GLN A 58 21.28 2.77 -4.17
C GLN A 58 21.41 1.26 -4.29
N SER A 59 20.37 0.61 -4.79
CA SER A 59 20.46 -0.76 -5.28
C SER A 59 21.05 -0.73 -6.69
N PHE A 60 21.98 -1.63 -7.01
CA PHE A 60 22.63 -1.65 -8.32
C PHE A 60 22.25 -2.91 -9.09
N GLU A 61 21.86 -2.74 -10.35
CA GLU A 61 21.74 -3.83 -11.31
C GLU A 61 22.68 -3.52 -12.48
N LYS A 62 23.63 -4.41 -12.78
CA LYS A 62 24.64 -4.24 -13.85
C LYS A 62 25.40 -2.90 -13.77
N GLY A 63 25.69 -2.44 -12.56
CA GLY A 63 26.46 -1.20 -12.31
C GLY A 63 25.67 0.10 -12.42
N VAL A 64 24.34 0.03 -12.58
CA VAL A 64 23.47 1.22 -12.64
C VAL A 64 22.50 1.19 -11.46
N PRO A 65 22.26 2.33 -10.76
CA PRO A 65 21.21 2.41 -9.76
C PRO A 65 19.85 1.97 -10.31
N TYR A 66 19.17 1.10 -9.57
CA TYR A 66 17.97 0.41 -10.01
C TYR A 66 16.85 0.56 -8.98
N LEU A 67 15.65 0.90 -9.49
CA LEU A 67 14.39 0.92 -8.76
C LEU A 67 13.31 0.31 -9.65
N GLU A 68 12.33 -0.31 -9.02
CA GLU A 68 11.12 -0.82 -9.67
C GLU A 68 9.99 0.21 -9.58
N PHE A 69 9.11 0.26 -10.58
CA PHE A 69 7.87 1.03 -10.50
C PHE A 69 6.69 0.06 -10.41
N ARG A 70 6.13 -0.10 -9.22
CA ARG A 70 5.22 -1.20 -8.87
C ARG A 70 3.90 -0.72 -8.31
N TYR A 71 2.86 -1.50 -8.54
CA TYR A 71 1.59 -1.34 -7.84
C TYR A 71 1.81 -1.61 -6.35
N LYS A 72 1.28 -0.75 -5.48
CA LYS A 72 1.44 -0.84 -4.03
C LYS A 72 0.69 -2.05 -3.48
N THR A 73 1.40 -3.15 -3.35
CA THR A 73 0.98 -4.36 -2.65
C THR A 73 1.64 -4.43 -1.28
N ARG A 74 1.16 -5.32 -0.41
CA ARG A 74 1.84 -5.64 0.85
C ARG A 74 3.27 -6.09 0.57
N VAL A 75 4.21 -5.54 1.34
CA VAL A 75 5.61 -5.97 1.32
C VAL A 75 5.80 -7.02 2.41
N TYR A 76 5.98 -8.28 2.01
CA TYR A 76 6.15 -9.39 2.94
C TYR A 76 7.61 -9.49 3.39
N LYS A 77 7.84 -9.54 4.70
CA LYS A 77 9.17 -9.75 5.28
C LYS A 77 9.62 -11.21 5.27
N GLN A 78 8.66 -12.14 5.21
CA GLN A 78 8.93 -13.58 5.23
C GLN A 78 9.06 -14.11 3.80
N THR A 79 10.13 -14.86 3.53
CA THR A 79 10.41 -15.41 2.20
C THR A 79 9.73 -16.75 1.91
N ASN A 80 9.17 -17.42 2.93
CA ASN A 80 8.60 -18.77 2.82
C ASN A 80 7.08 -18.79 2.65
N LEU A 81 6.52 -17.84 1.88
CA LEU A 81 5.09 -17.79 1.64
C LEU A 81 4.70 -18.74 0.50
N ASP A 82 3.75 -19.64 0.76
CA ASP A 82 3.19 -20.52 -0.26
C ASP A 82 2.23 -19.73 -1.16
N GLU A 83 2.65 -19.48 -2.40
CA GLU A 83 1.86 -18.76 -3.41
C GLU A 83 0.46 -19.35 -3.60
N LYS A 84 0.30 -20.68 -3.50
CA LYS A 84 -1.01 -21.33 -3.64
C LYS A 84 -1.89 -21.03 -2.44
N GLN A 85 -1.32 -20.90 -1.24
CA GLN A 85 -2.07 -20.51 -0.05
C GLN A 85 -2.47 -19.03 -0.13
N LEU A 86 -1.56 -18.16 -0.56
CA LEU A 86 -1.87 -16.74 -0.79
C LEU A 86 -2.99 -16.57 -1.82
N ALA A 87 -2.95 -17.31 -2.94
CA ALA A 87 -4.01 -17.24 -3.94
C ALA A 87 -5.42 -17.55 -3.38
N LYS A 88 -5.52 -18.51 -2.45
CA LYS A 88 -6.80 -18.85 -1.77
C LYS A 88 -7.29 -17.74 -0.84
N LEU A 89 -6.38 -16.94 -0.28
CA LEU A 89 -6.73 -15.79 0.57
C LEU A 89 -7.24 -14.60 -0.24
N HIS A 90 -6.92 -14.52 -1.53
CA HIS A 90 -7.28 -13.39 -2.40
C HIS A 90 -8.41 -13.70 -3.39
N THR A 91 -9.25 -14.70 -3.10
CA THR A 91 -10.49 -14.89 -3.88
C THR A 91 -11.46 -13.74 -3.60
N LYS A 92 -12.36 -13.45 -4.56
CA LYS A 92 -13.41 -12.42 -4.39
C LYS A 92 -14.20 -12.63 -3.09
N ALA A 93 -14.55 -13.86 -2.75
CA ALA A 93 -15.28 -14.19 -1.53
C ALA A 93 -14.44 -13.94 -0.26
N SER A 94 -13.16 -14.33 -0.27
CA SER A 94 -12.23 -14.11 0.85
C SER A 94 -12.02 -12.62 1.12
N LEU A 95 -11.80 -11.81 0.08
CA LEU A 95 -11.60 -10.37 0.19
C LEU A 95 -12.86 -9.63 0.63
N LYS A 96 -14.04 -10.04 0.13
CA LYS A 96 -15.32 -9.52 0.62
C LYS A 96 -15.51 -9.85 2.10
N LYS A 97 -15.19 -11.08 2.50
CA LYS A 97 -15.29 -11.49 3.91
C LYS A 97 -14.35 -10.71 4.82
N PHE A 98 -13.16 -10.38 4.33
CA PHE A 98 -12.22 -9.51 5.04
C PHE A 98 -12.79 -8.10 5.24
N MET A 99 -13.39 -7.51 4.19
CA MET A 99 -14.06 -6.19 4.29
C MET A 99 -15.21 -6.20 5.30
N GLU A 100 -16.01 -7.27 5.37
CA GLU A 100 -17.08 -7.40 6.38
C GLU A 100 -16.51 -7.37 7.81
N TYR A 101 -15.36 -8.03 8.06
CA TYR A 101 -14.72 -8.00 9.39
C TYR A 101 -14.15 -6.62 9.75
N VAL A 102 -13.63 -5.90 8.75
CA VAL A 102 -13.21 -4.50 8.93
C VAL A 102 -14.42 -3.64 9.29
N GLN A 103 -15.52 -3.77 8.53
CA GLN A 103 -16.74 -3.00 8.75
C GLN A 103 -17.38 -3.25 10.13
N SER A 104 -17.37 -4.50 10.58
CA SER A 104 -17.93 -4.89 11.88
C SER A 104 -16.97 -4.69 13.06
N GLY A 105 -15.79 -4.12 12.85
CA GLY A 105 -14.80 -3.90 13.90
C GLY A 105 -14.23 -5.19 14.53
N SER A 106 -14.22 -6.31 13.80
CA SER A 106 -13.76 -7.61 14.31
C SER A 106 -12.23 -7.74 14.27
N VAL A 107 -11.55 -7.00 15.16
CA VAL A 107 -10.07 -6.85 15.22
C VAL A 107 -9.34 -8.19 15.17
N GLU A 108 -9.74 -9.18 15.98
CA GLU A 108 -9.05 -10.47 16.06
C GLU A 108 -9.15 -11.26 14.75
N LYS A 109 -10.28 -11.13 14.04
CA LYS A 109 -10.48 -11.81 12.76
C LYS A 109 -9.67 -11.13 11.65
N VAL A 110 -9.60 -9.80 11.67
CA VAL A 110 -8.75 -9.02 10.75
C VAL A 110 -7.29 -9.39 10.98
N ALA A 111 -6.81 -9.32 12.22
CA ALA A 111 -5.44 -9.69 12.59
C ALA A 111 -5.09 -11.10 12.13
N LYS A 112 -5.95 -12.09 12.43
CA LYS A 112 -5.73 -13.49 12.04
C LYS A 112 -5.63 -13.69 10.52
N LEU A 113 -6.34 -12.92 9.71
CA LEU A 113 -6.25 -13.01 8.25
C LEU A 113 -5.02 -12.28 7.71
N LEU A 114 -4.61 -11.18 8.33
CA LEU A 114 -3.35 -10.50 8.03
C LEU A 114 -2.14 -11.39 8.39
N ASP A 115 -2.17 -12.12 9.49
CA ASP A 115 -1.12 -13.06 9.89
C ASP A 115 -0.99 -14.22 8.90
N LYS A 116 -2.09 -14.62 8.25
CA LYS A 116 -2.10 -15.61 7.17
C LYS A 116 -1.56 -15.07 5.84
N GLY A 117 -1.38 -13.75 5.73
CA GLY A 117 -0.83 -13.13 4.52
C GLY A 117 -1.88 -12.53 3.57
N VAL A 118 -3.05 -12.11 4.06
CA VAL A 118 -3.92 -11.24 3.24
C VAL A 118 -3.20 -9.91 2.99
N ASP A 119 -3.21 -9.46 1.74
CA ASP A 119 -2.81 -8.11 1.36
C ASP A 119 -4.01 -7.16 1.55
N PRO A 120 -3.94 -6.17 2.45
CA PRO A 120 -5.03 -5.20 2.65
C PRO A 120 -5.03 -4.06 1.61
N ASN A 121 -4.17 -4.08 0.59
CA ASN A 121 -4.05 -3.02 -0.41
C ASN A 121 -4.82 -3.35 -1.70
N TYR A 122 -6.15 -3.39 -1.59
CA TYR A 122 -7.04 -3.66 -2.73
C TYR A 122 -8.30 -2.82 -2.65
N HIS A 123 -9.03 -2.77 -3.77
CA HIS A 123 -10.37 -2.18 -3.81
C HIS A 123 -11.43 -3.27 -3.67
N ASP A 124 -12.39 -3.05 -2.78
CA ASP A 124 -13.63 -3.80 -2.78
C ASP A 124 -14.33 -3.65 -4.14
N THR A 125 -14.89 -4.75 -4.64
CA THR A 125 -15.47 -4.77 -5.99
C THR A 125 -16.73 -3.92 -6.08
N ASP A 126 -17.51 -3.89 -5.00
CA ASP A 126 -18.85 -3.35 -4.99
C ASP A 126 -18.83 -1.85 -4.64
N THR A 127 -18.04 -1.46 -3.64
CA THR A 127 -17.96 -0.09 -3.12
C THR A 127 -16.77 0.71 -3.67
N GLY A 128 -15.68 0.03 -4.05
CA GLY A 128 -14.43 0.69 -4.42
C GLY A 128 -13.61 1.23 -3.25
N GLU A 129 -14.05 1.02 -2.01
CA GLU A 129 -13.28 1.32 -0.81
C GLU A 129 -12.11 0.32 -0.66
N THR A 130 -11.09 0.74 0.08
CA THR A 130 -10.01 -0.12 0.55
C THR A 130 -10.31 -0.54 1.98
N PRO A 131 -9.70 -1.61 2.50
CA PRO A 131 -9.79 -1.92 3.93
C PRO A 131 -9.48 -0.72 4.83
N LEU A 132 -8.45 0.07 4.51
CA LEU A 132 -8.06 1.19 5.34
C LEU A 132 -8.99 2.41 5.19
N THR A 133 -9.50 2.70 3.99
CA THR A 133 -10.49 3.78 3.81
C THR A 133 -11.85 3.44 4.39
N LEU A 134 -12.22 2.15 4.44
CA LEU A 134 -13.41 1.69 5.15
C LEU A 134 -13.22 1.82 6.66
N ALA A 135 -12.09 1.35 7.21
CA ALA A 135 -11.82 1.36 8.64
C ALA A 135 -11.91 2.76 9.27
N VAL A 136 -11.40 3.80 8.59
CA VAL A 136 -11.48 5.19 9.10
C VAL A 136 -12.92 5.74 9.18
N GLN A 137 -13.87 5.10 8.53
CA GLN A 137 -15.29 5.49 8.56
C GLN A 137 -16.11 4.64 9.57
N CYS A 138 -15.50 3.64 10.20
CA CYS A 138 -16.16 2.72 11.12
C CYS A 138 -16.01 3.18 12.57
N GLU A 139 -17.07 3.72 13.16
CA GLU A 139 -17.13 4.05 14.59
C GLU A 139 -18.25 3.26 15.28
N PRO A 140 -18.09 2.84 16.55
CA PRO A 140 -16.92 3.00 17.42
C PRO A 140 -15.78 2.00 17.11
N GLY A 141 -14.52 2.40 17.34
CA GLY A 141 -13.37 1.47 17.35
C GLY A 141 -12.47 1.50 16.11
N ALA A 142 -12.56 2.56 15.29
CA ALA A 142 -11.70 2.75 14.11
C ALA A 142 -10.21 2.59 14.43
N GLY A 143 -9.75 3.15 15.55
CA GLY A 143 -8.33 3.22 15.92
C GLY A 143 -7.65 1.85 15.97
N GLU A 144 -8.25 0.85 16.60
CA GLU A 144 -7.62 -0.47 16.73
C GLU A 144 -7.57 -1.22 15.39
N ILE A 145 -8.64 -1.14 14.60
CA ILE A 145 -8.67 -1.72 13.25
C ILE A 145 -7.64 -1.05 12.35
N ILE A 146 -7.54 0.27 12.37
CA ILE A 146 -6.53 1.04 11.63
C ILE A 146 -5.12 0.57 12.02
N ARG A 147 -4.83 0.49 13.31
CA ARG A 147 -3.53 0.02 13.82
C ARG A 147 -3.21 -1.37 13.30
N VAL A 148 -4.15 -2.31 13.41
CA VAL A 148 -3.97 -3.69 12.94
C VAL A 148 -3.75 -3.75 11.42
N LEU A 149 -4.51 -3.00 10.62
CA LEU A 149 -4.33 -2.94 9.17
C LEU A 149 -2.95 -2.38 8.78
N VAL A 150 -2.51 -1.29 9.41
CA VAL A 150 -1.20 -0.68 9.14
C VAL A 150 -0.06 -1.62 9.54
N MET A 151 -0.14 -2.24 10.73
CA MET A 151 0.81 -3.27 11.16
C MET A 151 0.79 -4.50 10.23
N GLY A 152 -0.37 -4.80 9.64
CA GLY A 152 -0.57 -5.82 8.61
C GLY A 152 -0.10 -5.44 7.21
N GLY A 153 0.51 -4.27 7.01
CA GLY A 153 1.08 -3.84 5.74
C GLY A 153 0.14 -3.06 4.83
N ALA A 154 -0.93 -2.45 5.37
CA ALA A 154 -1.72 -1.46 4.64
C ALA A 154 -0.92 -0.17 4.42
N HIS A 155 -0.86 0.30 3.18
CA HIS A 155 -0.25 1.59 2.84
C HIS A 155 -1.21 2.72 3.22
N ILE A 156 -0.75 3.63 4.08
CA ILE A 156 -1.55 4.75 4.59
C ILE A 156 -1.99 5.74 3.51
N ASP A 157 -1.34 5.70 2.34
CA ASP A 157 -1.60 6.57 1.20
C ASP A 157 -2.27 5.83 0.02
N PHE A 158 -2.66 4.57 0.22
CA PHE A 158 -3.39 3.78 -0.79
C PHE A 158 -4.78 4.35 -1.00
N ARG A 159 -5.09 4.71 -2.25
CA ARG A 159 -6.32 5.41 -2.62
C ARG A 159 -7.43 4.44 -2.96
N ALA A 160 -8.64 4.76 -2.53
CA ALA A 160 -9.86 4.14 -3.02
C ALA A 160 -10.12 4.48 -4.49
N LYS A 161 -11.12 3.83 -5.13
CA LYS A 161 -11.45 4.07 -6.54
C LYS A 161 -11.86 5.51 -6.85
N ASP A 162 -12.34 6.26 -5.88
CA ASP A 162 -12.65 7.70 -6.00
C ASP A 162 -11.42 8.61 -5.87
N GLY A 163 -10.21 8.03 -5.74
CA GLY A 163 -8.94 8.74 -5.64
C GLY A 163 -8.61 9.27 -4.24
N LEU A 164 -9.45 9.01 -3.24
CA LEU A 164 -9.26 9.50 -1.88
C LEU A 164 -8.41 8.54 -1.04
N THR A 165 -7.50 9.10 -0.24
CA THR A 165 -6.72 8.37 0.76
C THR A 165 -7.57 8.17 2.03
N PRO A 166 -7.15 7.28 2.94
CA PRO A 166 -7.76 7.17 4.26
C PRO A 166 -7.84 8.52 4.99
N LEU A 167 -6.79 9.34 4.90
CA LEU A 167 -6.77 10.68 5.48
C LEU A 167 -7.86 11.59 4.90
N HIS A 168 -8.04 11.62 3.58
CA HIS A 168 -9.12 12.39 2.95
C HIS A 168 -10.51 11.94 3.44
N LYS A 169 -10.72 10.62 3.58
CA LYS A 169 -11.99 10.05 4.06
C LYS A 169 -12.24 10.38 5.53
N ALA A 170 -11.22 10.29 6.39
CA ALA A 170 -11.31 10.63 7.80
C ALA A 170 -11.71 12.11 8.00
N VAL A 171 -11.09 13.02 7.25
CA VAL A 171 -11.46 14.45 7.28
C VAL A 171 -12.90 14.66 6.80
N ARG A 172 -13.31 14.01 5.70
CA ARG A 172 -14.67 14.12 5.15
C ARG A 172 -15.75 13.56 6.09
N ALA A 173 -15.41 12.54 6.87
CA ALA A 173 -16.31 11.90 7.83
C ALA A 173 -16.30 12.55 9.22
N HIS A 174 -15.47 13.59 9.44
CA HIS A 174 -15.22 14.17 10.77
C HIS A 174 -14.75 13.13 11.80
N ALA A 175 -14.01 12.11 11.36
CA ALA A 175 -13.50 11.03 12.19
C ALA A 175 -12.20 11.43 12.89
N HIS A 176 -12.29 12.29 13.91
CA HIS A 176 -11.13 12.85 14.62
C HIS A 176 -10.25 11.78 15.29
N THR A 177 -10.84 10.68 15.76
CA THR A 177 -10.18 9.51 16.34
C THR A 177 -9.26 8.79 15.36
N ALA A 178 -9.58 8.82 14.06
CA ALA A 178 -8.74 8.22 13.01
C ALA A 178 -7.55 9.10 12.60
N LEU A 179 -7.48 10.35 13.10
CA LEU A 179 -6.42 11.31 12.83
C LEU A 179 -5.35 11.40 13.94
N LEU A 180 -5.60 10.74 15.07
CA LEU A 180 -4.72 10.68 16.25
C LEU A 180 -3.82 9.44 16.19
#